data_AF-A0A061NK96-F1
#
_entry.id   AF-A0A061NK96-F1
#
_cell.length_a   1.000
_cell.length_b   1.000
_cell.length_c   1.000
_cell.angle_alpha   90.00
_cell.angle_beta   90.00
_cell.angle_gamma   90.00
#
_symmetry.space_group_name_H-M   'P 1'
#
loop_
_entity.id
_entity.type
_entity.pdbx_description
1 polymer ?
#
loop_
_entity_poly.entity_id
_entity_poly.type
_entity_poly.pdbx_seq_one_letter_code
_entity_poly.pdbx_strand_id
1 'polypeptide(L)'
;MGSAIVQISQGRVPCNTIDRKLNVNGVFARFIETRYSGFFARVLQPGCIKEGDTLELMERTVNSPSVWMCSDVYFKREDLTKIQSMLELKSLSHEWKNRYRKILRSSPKGGSEDVSSG
;
A
#
# COMPACT_ATOMS: atom_id res chain seq x y z
N MET A 1 -4.24 -17.76 -11.03
CA MET A 1 -3.58 -18.95 -10.43
C MET A 1 -4.61 -20.04 -10.41
N GLY A 2 -4.39 -21.15 -11.11
CA GLY A 2 -5.45 -22.12 -11.33
C GLY A 2 -6.72 -21.43 -11.85
N SER A 3 -7.88 -21.65 -11.21
CA SER A 3 -9.14 -20.97 -11.55
C SER A 3 -9.43 -19.70 -10.72
N ALA A 4 -8.54 -19.30 -9.83
CA ALA A 4 -8.71 -18.13 -8.98
C ALA A 4 -8.18 -16.84 -9.65
N ILE A 5 -8.94 -15.76 -9.50
CA ILE A 5 -8.56 -14.40 -9.91
C ILE A 5 -8.38 -13.54 -8.67
N VAL A 6 -7.22 -12.91 -8.56
CA VAL A 6 -6.86 -12.05 -7.43
C VAL A 6 -6.35 -10.71 -7.92
N GLN A 7 -6.52 -9.68 -7.08
CA GLN A 7 -6.04 -8.34 -7.37
C GLN A 7 -5.18 -7.83 -6.20
N ILE A 8 -3.97 -7.37 -6.50
CA ILE A 8 -3.10 -6.72 -5.52
C ILE A 8 -3.83 -5.50 -4.95
N SER A 9 -3.91 -5.43 -3.62
CA SER A 9 -4.73 -4.45 -2.93
C SER A 9 -3.98 -3.55 -1.97
N GLN A 10 -2.85 -4.01 -1.42
CA GLN A 10 -2.01 -3.25 -0.50
C GLN A 10 -0.62 -3.86 -0.34
N GLY A 11 0.35 -3.05 0.07
CA GLY A 11 1.61 -3.56 0.62
C GLY A 11 1.38 -4.24 1.97
N ARG A 12 2.26 -5.17 2.33
CA ARG A 12 2.23 -5.76 3.67
C ARG A 12 2.82 -4.76 4.67
N VAL A 13 2.06 -4.44 5.71
CA VAL A 13 2.60 -3.70 6.86
C VAL A 13 3.16 -4.74 7.83
N PRO A 14 4.49 -4.79 8.06
CA PRO A 14 5.07 -5.74 9.00
C PRO A 14 4.65 -5.39 10.43
N CYS A 15 4.60 -6.38 11.31
CA CYS A 15 4.33 -6.19 12.73
C CYS A 15 5.63 -6.33 13.53
N ASN A 16 5.72 -5.63 14.67
CA ASN A 16 6.89 -5.65 15.56
C ASN A 16 7.22 -7.05 16.14
N THR A 17 6.29 -8.02 16.04
CA THR A 17 6.52 -9.40 16.50
C THR A 17 7.36 -10.24 15.55
N ILE A 18 7.67 -9.74 14.34
CA ILE A 18 8.34 -10.54 13.30
C ILE A 18 9.75 -10.98 13.72
N ASP A 19 10.51 -10.12 14.40
CA ASP A 19 11.86 -10.42 14.87
C ASP A 19 11.84 -11.62 15.83
N ARG A 20 10.91 -11.60 16.79
CA ARG A 20 10.70 -12.70 17.74
C ARG A 20 10.25 -13.98 17.04
N LYS A 21 9.34 -13.89 16.06
CA LYS A 21 8.85 -15.06 15.33
C LYS A 21 9.93 -15.74 14.51
N LEU A 22 10.86 -14.97 13.96
CA LEU A 22 11.96 -15.48 13.15
C LEU A 22 13.21 -15.78 13.99
N ASN A 23 13.23 -15.40 15.27
CA ASN A 23 14.41 -15.43 16.13
C ASN A 23 15.62 -14.69 15.52
N VAL A 24 15.34 -13.56 14.86
CA VAL A 24 16.35 -12.71 14.21
C VAL A 24 16.04 -11.25 14.52
N ASN A 25 17.00 -10.54 15.11
CA ASN A 25 16.86 -9.12 15.44
C ASN A 25 17.01 -8.23 14.19
N GLY A 26 16.21 -7.17 14.11
CA GLY A 26 16.34 -6.13 13.08
C GLY A 26 15.58 -6.39 11.78
N VAL A 27 14.85 -7.51 11.68
CA VAL A 27 14.05 -7.84 10.47
C VAL A 27 12.94 -6.81 10.26
N PHE A 28 12.28 -6.40 11.34
CA PHE A 28 11.26 -5.36 11.31
C PHE A 28 11.83 -4.06 10.76
N ALA A 29 12.93 -3.57 11.32
CA ALA A 29 13.60 -2.36 10.87
C ALA A 29 13.99 -2.47 9.39
N ARG A 30 14.52 -3.61 8.96
CA ARG A 30 14.89 -3.84 7.56
C ARG A 30 13.70 -3.82 6.61
N PHE A 31 12.55 -4.37 7.00
CA PHE A 31 11.33 -4.27 6.18
C PHE A 31 10.80 -2.84 6.12
N ILE A 32 10.84 -2.12 7.23
CA ILE A 32 10.49 -0.70 7.24
C ILE A 32 11.43 0.05 6.30
N GLU A 33 12.75 -0.12 6.38
CA GLU A 33 13.75 0.55 5.56
C GLU A 33 13.60 0.23 4.05
N THR A 34 13.54 -1.04 3.69
CA THR A 34 13.58 -1.49 2.27
C THR A 34 12.23 -1.50 1.58
N ARG A 35 11.13 -1.54 2.35
CA ARG A 35 9.76 -1.82 1.89
C ARG A 35 9.56 -3.22 1.30
N TYR A 36 10.53 -4.12 1.45
CA TYR A 36 10.46 -5.50 0.93
C TYR A 36 9.70 -6.43 1.87
N SER A 37 8.45 -6.08 2.16
CA SER A 37 7.56 -6.85 3.04
C SER A 37 6.59 -7.76 2.27
N GLY A 38 6.48 -7.59 0.95
CA GLY A 38 5.50 -8.26 0.11
C GLY A 38 4.17 -7.49 0.03
N PHE A 39 3.11 -8.17 -0.41
CA PHE A 39 1.79 -7.56 -0.64
C PHE A 39 0.66 -8.51 -0.25
N PHE A 40 -0.54 -7.94 -0.12
CA PHE A 40 -1.78 -8.68 -0.03
C PHE A 40 -2.63 -8.46 -1.27
N ALA A 41 -3.29 -9.52 -1.72
CA ALA A 41 -4.28 -9.49 -2.77
C ALA A 41 -5.67 -9.81 -2.20
N ARG A 42 -6.70 -9.21 -2.80
CA ARG A 42 -8.09 -9.61 -2.58
C ARG A 42 -8.50 -10.63 -3.63
N VAL A 43 -9.37 -11.55 -3.26
CA VAL A 43 -9.98 -12.50 -4.19
C VAL A 43 -11.08 -11.76 -4.95
N LEU A 44 -10.96 -11.70 -6.28
CA LEU A 44 -12.02 -11.20 -7.16
C LEU A 44 -12.93 -12.36 -7.59
N GLN A 45 -12.33 -13.53 -7.87
CA GLN A 45 -13.04 -14.76 -8.18
C GLN A 45 -12.42 -15.90 -7.37
N PRO A 46 -13.20 -16.56 -6.49
CA PRO A 46 -12.77 -17.79 -5.83
C PRO A 46 -12.48 -18.90 -6.84
N GLY A 47 -11.54 -19.76 -6.52
CA GLY A 47 -11.17 -20.88 -7.38
C GLY A 47 -10.23 -21.83 -6.66
N CYS A 48 -9.84 -22.89 -7.37
CA CYS A 48 -8.90 -23.88 -6.89
C CYS A 48 -7.49 -23.53 -7.37
N ILE A 49 -6.52 -23.69 -6.47
CA ILE A 49 -5.09 -23.58 -6.77
C ILE A 49 -4.42 -24.88 -6.35
N LYS A 50 -3.37 -25.26 -7.08
CA LYS A 50 -2.51 -26.40 -6.73
C LYS A 50 -1.04 -25.99 -6.86
N GLU A 51 -0.17 -26.80 -6.26
CA GLU A 51 1.27 -26.66 -6.45
C GLU A 51 1.62 -26.76 -7.95
N GLY A 52 2.53 -25.89 -8.38
CA GLY A 52 2.91 -25.77 -9.79
C GLY A 52 2.02 -24.85 -10.63
N ASP A 53 0.88 -24.37 -10.13
CA ASP A 53 0.10 -23.34 -10.82
C ASP A 53 0.89 -22.03 -10.91
N THR A 54 0.81 -21.37 -12.06
CA THR A 54 1.50 -20.11 -12.32
C THR A 54 0.68 -18.89 -11.93
N LEU A 55 1.40 -17.81 -11.61
CA LEU A 55 0.86 -16.46 -11.46
C LEU A 55 0.98 -15.75 -12.80
N GLU A 56 -0.14 -15.49 -13.45
CA GLU A 56 -0.20 -14.77 -14.72
C GLU A 56 -0.80 -13.38 -14.52
N LEU A 57 -0.16 -12.37 -15.13
CA LEU A 57 -0.65 -11.01 -15.12
C LEU A 57 -1.75 -10.85 -16.16
N MET A 58 -3.00 -10.83 -15.73
CA MET A 58 -4.14 -10.67 -16.62
C MET A 58 -4.37 -9.20 -17.02
N GLU A 59 -4.22 -8.27 -16.07
CA GLU A 59 -4.48 -6.85 -16.29
C GLU A 59 -3.48 -5.99 -15.50
N ARG A 60 -3.08 -4.87 -16.09
CA ARG A 60 -2.36 -3.79 -15.42
C ARG A 60 -2.98 -2.46 -15.79
N THR A 61 -3.45 -1.71 -14.79
CA THR A 61 -3.91 -0.34 -15.00
C THR A 61 -2.74 0.54 -15.46
N VAL A 62 -2.93 1.30 -16.54
CA VAL A 62 -1.93 2.23 -17.07
C VAL A 62 -1.52 3.23 -15.98
N ASN A 63 -0.22 3.49 -15.86
CA ASN A 63 0.35 4.39 -14.86
C ASN A 63 0.05 4.00 -13.39
N SER A 64 -0.32 2.75 -13.11
CA SER A 64 -0.50 2.28 -11.73
C SER A 64 0.84 2.32 -10.98
N PRO A 65 0.89 2.87 -9.75
CA PRO A 65 2.11 2.83 -8.94
C PRO A 65 2.47 1.39 -8.55
N SER A 66 3.76 1.13 -8.34
CA SER A 66 4.21 -0.16 -7.83
C SER A 66 3.83 -0.35 -6.36
N VAL A 67 3.80 -1.61 -5.90
CA VAL A 67 3.62 -1.94 -4.46
C VAL A 67 4.67 -1.23 -3.61
N TRP A 68 5.90 -1.14 -4.09
CA TRP A 68 6.98 -0.46 -3.39
C TRP A 68 6.70 1.03 -3.21
N MET A 69 6.27 1.72 -4.28
CA MET A 69 5.91 3.14 -4.23
C MET A 69 4.75 3.39 -3.26
N CYS A 70 3.71 2.56 -3.31
CA CYS A 70 2.61 2.61 -2.36
C CYS A 70 3.09 2.44 -0.91
N SER A 71 3.95 1.45 -0.66
CA SER A 71 4.51 1.18 0.66
C SER A 71 5.41 2.32 1.14
N ASP A 72 6.21 2.92 0.27
CA ASP A 72 7.07 4.05 0.64
C ASP A 72 6.26 5.24 1.16
N VAL A 73 5.20 5.62 0.45
CA VAL A 73 4.27 6.67 0.89
C VAL A 73 3.57 6.31 2.19
N TYR A 74 3.17 5.04 2.37
CA TYR A 74 2.54 4.57 3.62
C TYR A 74 3.42 4.76 4.85
N PHE A 75 4.73 4.51 4.73
CA PHE A 75 5.66 4.61 5.85
C PHE A 75 6.16 6.03 6.09
N LYS A 76 6.46 6.80 5.02
CA LYS A 76 6.91 8.20 5.16
C LYS A 76 5.79 9.13 5.61
N ARG A 77 4.61 9.03 4.99
CA ARG A 77 3.40 9.85 5.29
C ARG A 77 3.58 11.37 5.10
N GLU A 78 4.58 11.79 4.36
CA GLU A 78 4.94 13.20 4.22
C GLU A 78 4.29 13.88 2.99
N ASP A 79 3.97 13.10 1.96
CA ASP A 79 3.53 13.63 0.67
C ASP A 79 2.01 13.51 0.50
N LEU A 80 1.30 14.59 0.86
CA LEU A 80 -0.16 14.63 0.81
C LEU A 80 -0.71 14.50 -0.63
N THR A 81 0.01 15.01 -1.62
CA THR A 81 -0.38 14.91 -3.04
C THR A 81 -0.32 13.45 -3.52
N LYS A 82 0.74 12.72 -3.17
CA LYS A 82 0.82 11.27 -3.44
C LYS A 82 -0.24 10.48 -2.67
N ILE A 83 -0.53 10.86 -1.43
CA ILE A 83 -1.60 10.24 -0.66
C ILE A 83 -2.95 10.43 -1.36
N GLN A 84 -3.23 11.64 -1.86
CA GLN A 84 -4.46 11.95 -2.58
C GLN A 84 -4.56 11.12 -3.87
N SER A 85 -3.49 11.05 -4.68
CA SER A 85 -3.51 10.25 -5.91
C SER A 85 -3.71 8.75 -5.64
N MET A 86 -3.17 8.23 -4.53
CA MET A 86 -3.40 6.84 -4.12
C MET A 86 -4.85 6.55 -3.71
N LEU A 87 -5.60 7.53 -3.21
CA LEU A 87 -7.01 7.34 -2.84
C LEU A 87 -7.90 7.05 -4.07
N GLU A 88 -7.50 7.54 -5.24
CA GLU A 88 -8.18 7.32 -6.52
C GLU A 88 -7.99 5.89 -7.06
N LEU A 89 -7.01 5.14 -6.54
CA LEU A 89 -6.80 3.74 -6.93
C LEU A 89 -7.98 2.89 -6.45
N LYS A 90 -8.78 2.39 -7.39
CA LYS A 90 -9.91 1.48 -7.11
C LYS A 90 -9.44 0.18 -6.44
N SER A 91 -8.25 -0.30 -6.80
CA SER A 91 -7.66 -1.53 -6.26
C SER A 91 -7.16 -1.41 -4.80
N LEU A 92 -6.90 -0.19 -4.32
CA LEU A 92 -6.36 0.01 -2.97
C LEU A 92 -7.34 -0.45 -1.89
N SER A 93 -6.83 -1.07 -0.82
CA SER A 93 -7.64 -1.56 0.29
C SER A 93 -8.37 -0.46 1.06
N HIS A 94 -9.52 -0.83 1.64
CA HIS A 94 -10.26 0.05 2.54
C HIS A 94 -9.42 0.47 3.75
N GLU A 95 -8.60 -0.44 4.28
CA GLU A 95 -7.72 -0.17 5.42
C GLU A 95 -6.72 0.96 5.11
N TRP A 96 -6.05 0.89 3.97
CA TRP A 96 -5.10 1.92 3.54
C TRP A 96 -5.80 3.23 3.21
N LYS A 97 -6.94 3.18 2.50
CA LYS A 97 -7.75 4.38 2.23
C LYS A 97 -8.17 5.07 3.52
N ASN A 98 -8.61 4.32 4.52
CA ASN A 98 -9.01 4.86 5.83
C ASN A 98 -7.83 5.50 6.56
N ARG A 99 -6.63 4.90 6.49
CA ARG A 99 -5.42 5.49 7.05
C ARG A 99 -5.07 6.81 6.37
N TYR A 100 -5.05 6.83 5.04
CA TYR A 100 -4.74 8.02 4.24
C TYR A 100 -5.71 9.16 4.51
N ARG A 101 -7.01 8.87 4.57
CA ARG A 101 -8.01 9.87 4.98
C ARG A 101 -7.78 10.42 6.39
N LYS A 102 -7.29 9.60 7.34
CA LYS A 102 -6.93 10.09 8.68
C LYS A 102 -5.76 11.08 8.61
N ILE A 103 -4.71 10.78 7.84
CA ILE A 103 -3.52 11.63 7.66
C ILE A 103 -3.91 12.99 7.04
N LEU A 104 -4.74 12.97 5.99
CA LEU A 104 -5.20 14.19 5.34
C LEU A 104 -6.04 15.08 6.27
N ARG A 105 -6.82 14.49 7.18
CA ARG A 105 -7.59 15.25 8.19
C ARG A 105 -6.73 15.82 9.32
N SER A 106 -5.64 15.16 9.68
CA SER A 106 -4.75 15.57 10.78
C SER A 106 -3.66 16.55 10.36
N SER A 107 -3.50 16.81 9.07
CA SER A 107 -2.54 17.80 8.58
C SER A 107 -3.10 19.20 8.84
N PRO A 108 -2.34 20.13 9.45
CA PRO A 108 -2.80 21.51 9.58
C PRO A 108 -3.07 22.04 8.16
N LYS A 109 -4.24 22.65 7.96
CA LYS A 109 -4.53 23.39 6.73
C LYS A 109 -3.41 24.42 6.56
N GLY A 110 -2.57 24.25 5.54
CA GLY A 110 -1.63 25.29 5.11
C GLY A 110 -2.39 26.58 4.85
N GLY A 111 -1.77 27.69 5.25
CA GLY A 111 -2.40 28.98 5.48
C GLY A 111 -3.11 29.57 4.27
N SER A 112 -4.10 30.39 4.61
CA SER A 112 -4.57 31.50 3.79
C SER A 112 -3.39 32.33 3.29
N GLU A 113 -3.18 32.36 1.97
CA GLU A 113 -2.61 33.54 1.33
C GLU A 113 -3.70 34.61 1.28
N ASP A 114 -3.82 35.36 2.38
CA ASP A 114 -4.33 36.72 2.33
C ASP A 114 -3.19 37.61 1.82
N VAL A 115 -3.26 38.05 0.56
CA VAL A 115 -2.82 39.41 0.20
C VAL A 115 -3.85 40.01 -0.74
N SER A 116 -4.74 40.77 -0.10
CA SER A 116 -5.48 41.86 -0.71
C SER A 116 -4.51 42.91 -1.27
N SER A 117 -4.84 43.42 -2.45
CA SER A 117 -4.62 44.78 -2.96
C SER A 117 -3.44 45.61 -2.41
N GLY A 118 -2.53 45.94 -3.32
CA GLY A 118 -1.67 47.13 -3.29
C GLY A 118 -1.39 47.56 -4.71
#